data_AF-A0A8C3KMG5-F1
#
_entry.id   AF-A0A8C3KMG5-F1
#
_cell.length_a   1.000
_cell.length_b   1.000
_cell.length_c   1.000
_cell.angle_alpha   90.00
_cell.angle_beta   90.00
_cell.angle_gamma   90.00
#
_symmetry.space_group_name_H-M   'P 1'
#
loop_
_entity.id
_entity.type
_entity.pdbx_description
1 polymer ?
#
loop_
_entity_poly.entity_id
_entity_poly.type
_entity_poly.pdbx_seq_one_letter_code
_entity_poly.pdbx_strand_id
1 'polypeptide(L)'
;MNVLDDVYEYPILEKDLKEFQKILGMHRRHTVDEYSPHRKNKTFFHQFSLKENWLQHRGTMNETEEIFCRVYITEHSYVSVKAQVSTSAQEILKIVAEKIQYPEEELALVTVAFSGEKHELQPNDLAISKSFESSSRMFVYRKDLTDSLSPFAENEELQQRSVRILGINTWDLALELTNFDWSLFNAIHEQELIYFTFSRQGSAENTENLSLLLQRCNEVQLWVATEILLCSQLCKRVQLVKKFIKIAAHCKAQRNLNSFFAIVMGLNTASVSRLSQTWEKIPGKFKKLFTELESLTDPSLNHKAYRDAFKKMKSPKIPFMPLLLKDVTFIHEGNKTFLDNLVNFEKLHMIADTVRSLRHCRNNQFGNEVPSKEHHELKPYVHHLHVIDNQQALFELSHRIEPRV
;
A
#
# COMPACT_ATOMS: atom_id res chain seq x y z
N MET A 1 -11.00 1.91 -43.60
CA MET A 1 -10.41 3.25 -43.78
C MET A 1 -9.17 3.31 -42.92
N ASN A 2 -8.04 3.65 -43.52
CA ASN A 2 -6.80 3.86 -42.80
C ASN A 2 -6.83 5.29 -42.24
N VAL A 3 -6.49 5.50 -40.97
CA VAL A 3 -6.46 6.84 -40.35
C VAL A 3 -5.55 7.81 -41.13
N LEU A 4 -4.60 7.29 -41.89
CA LEU A 4 -3.75 8.06 -42.80
C LEU A 4 -4.49 8.58 -44.04
N ASP A 5 -5.51 7.85 -44.53
CA ASP A 5 -6.35 8.30 -45.65
C ASP A 5 -7.26 9.45 -45.20
N ASP A 6 -7.72 9.41 -43.95
CA ASP A 6 -8.55 10.48 -43.37
C ASP A 6 -7.75 11.78 -43.18
N VAL A 7 -6.44 11.72 -42.93
CA VAL A 7 -5.59 12.92 -42.87
C VAL A 7 -5.38 13.54 -44.26
N TYR A 8 -5.44 12.74 -45.32
CA TYR A 8 -5.40 13.25 -46.69
C TYR A 8 -6.67 14.05 -47.03
N GLU A 9 -7.84 13.58 -46.58
CA GLU A 9 -9.11 14.31 -46.73
C GLU A 9 -9.28 15.46 -45.73
N TYR A 10 -8.71 15.33 -44.53
CA TYR A 10 -8.80 16.30 -43.43
C TYR A 10 -7.43 16.66 -42.86
N PRO A 11 -6.65 17.54 -43.54
CA PRO A 11 -5.28 17.90 -43.12
C PRO A 11 -5.19 18.51 -41.71
N ILE A 12 -6.28 19.08 -41.19
CA ILE A 12 -6.33 19.66 -39.84
C ILE A 12 -6.04 18.62 -38.73
N LEU A 13 -6.29 17.34 -38.99
CA LEU A 13 -6.09 16.24 -38.04
C LEU A 13 -4.64 15.77 -37.97
N GLU A 14 -3.73 16.27 -38.82
CA GLU A 14 -2.34 15.80 -38.87
C GLU A 14 -1.61 16.01 -37.53
N LYS A 15 -1.88 17.13 -36.85
CA LYS A 15 -1.28 17.43 -35.54
C LYS A 15 -1.75 16.44 -34.48
N ASP A 16 -3.05 16.16 -34.44
CA ASP A 16 -3.66 15.25 -33.47
C ASP A 16 -3.21 13.81 -33.72
N LEU A 17 -3.06 13.41 -35.00
CA LEU A 17 -2.51 12.09 -35.35
C LEU A 17 -1.06 11.95 -34.91
N LYS A 18 -0.22 12.97 -35.11
CA LYS A 18 1.18 12.97 -34.64
C LYS A 18 1.26 12.85 -33.13
N GLU A 19 0.39 13.55 -32.40
CA GLU A 19 0.30 13.47 -30.95
C GLU A 19 -0.16 12.07 -30.50
N PHE A 20 -1.17 11.51 -31.16
CA PHE A 20 -1.66 10.15 -30.90
C PHE A 20 -0.60 9.08 -31.18
N GLN A 21 0.13 9.18 -32.30
CA GLN A 21 1.23 8.27 -32.63
C GLN A 21 2.39 8.37 -31.63
N LYS A 22 2.68 9.59 -31.13
CA LYS A 22 3.66 9.80 -30.07
C LYS A 22 3.23 9.11 -28.77
N ILE A 23 1.95 9.20 -28.40
CA ILE A 23 1.38 8.52 -27.23
C ILE A 23 1.46 6.99 -27.37
N LEU A 24 1.23 6.45 -28.58
CA LEU A 24 1.34 5.01 -28.86
C LEU A 24 2.78 4.50 -29.04
N GLY A 25 3.80 5.35 -28.90
CA GLY A 25 5.20 4.98 -29.08
C GLY A 25 5.57 4.62 -30.53
N MET A 26 4.71 4.93 -31.51
CA MET A 26 4.93 4.64 -32.92
C MET A 26 5.92 5.65 -33.54
N HIS A 27 7.20 5.56 -33.21
CA HIS A 27 8.23 6.22 -34.00
C HIS A 27 8.38 5.45 -35.33
N ARG A 28 7.93 6.04 -36.45
CA ARG A 28 8.43 5.64 -37.77
C ARG A 28 9.96 5.75 -37.72
N ARG A 29 10.67 4.62 -37.72
CA ARG A 29 12.08 4.62 -38.06
C ARG A 29 12.18 5.15 -39.49
N HIS A 30 12.80 6.31 -39.64
CA HIS A 30 13.30 6.74 -40.94
C HIS A 30 14.26 5.66 -41.46
N THR A 31 13.90 5.00 -42.54
CA THR A 31 14.87 4.46 -43.49
C THR A 31 14.62 5.16 -44.82
N VAL A 32 15.47 6.14 -45.10
CA VAL A 32 15.79 6.52 -46.46
C VAL A 32 16.42 5.28 -47.09
N ASP A 33 15.81 4.72 -48.13
CA ASP A 33 16.53 4.11 -49.25
C ASP A 33 15.60 3.92 -50.46
N GLU A 34 16.02 4.55 -51.53
CA GLU A 34 15.86 4.31 -52.97
C GLU A 34 14.53 3.80 -53.60
N TYR A 35 14.22 4.46 -54.72
CA TYR A 35 13.31 4.05 -55.78
C TYR A 35 13.30 2.55 -56.10
N SER A 36 12.12 1.96 -56.15
CA SER A 36 11.81 0.95 -57.18
C SER A 36 10.29 0.87 -57.40
N PRO A 37 9.76 1.24 -58.58
CA PRO A 37 8.39 0.94 -58.93
C PRO A 37 8.34 -0.53 -59.37
N HIS A 38 7.36 -1.28 -58.87
CA HIS A 38 7.01 -2.66 -59.23
C HIS A 38 7.42 -3.73 -58.19
N ARG A 39 6.58 -3.87 -57.16
CA ARG A 39 6.17 -5.21 -56.72
C ARG A 39 4.80 -5.14 -56.07
N LYS A 40 3.81 -5.68 -56.78
CA LYS A 40 2.52 -6.08 -56.21
C LYS A 40 2.81 -7.07 -55.09
N ASN A 41 2.38 -6.78 -53.87
CA ASN A 41 1.99 -7.79 -52.90
C ASN A 41 0.92 -7.22 -51.97
N LYS A 42 -0.30 -7.73 -52.18
CA LYS A 42 -1.40 -7.68 -51.24
C LYS A 42 -1.06 -8.57 -50.06
N THR A 43 -0.85 -8.00 -48.87
CA THR A 43 -1.18 -8.60 -47.58
C THR A 43 -0.84 -7.60 -46.47
N PHE A 44 -1.59 -7.67 -45.37
CA PHE A 44 -1.54 -6.78 -44.19
C PHE A 44 -2.25 -5.45 -44.39
N PHE A 45 -3.58 -5.45 -44.31
CA PHE A 45 -4.40 -4.48 -43.54
C PHE A 45 -5.87 -4.91 -43.66
N HIS A 46 -6.19 -6.07 -43.09
CA HIS A 46 -7.57 -6.48 -42.86
C HIS A 46 -7.70 -7.04 -41.44
N GLN A 47 -7.77 -6.14 -40.45
CA GLN A 47 -8.49 -6.39 -39.20
C GLN A 47 -8.55 -5.11 -38.36
N PHE A 48 -9.46 -4.22 -38.73
CA PHE A 48 -10.13 -3.38 -37.73
C PHE A 48 -11.61 -3.75 -37.78
N SER A 49 -11.89 -4.97 -37.30
CA SER A 49 -13.23 -5.33 -36.87
C SER A 49 -13.36 -4.85 -35.42
N LEU A 50 -14.21 -3.85 -35.23
CA LEU A 50 -14.68 -3.37 -33.94
C LEU A 50 -15.54 -4.46 -33.28
N LYS A 51 -14.89 -5.51 -32.76
CA LYS A 51 -15.42 -6.43 -31.77
C LYS A 51 -14.29 -6.81 -30.82
N GLU A 52 -14.47 -6.37 -29.57
CA GLU A 52 -13.95 -7.03 -28.37
C GLU A 52 -12.50 -7.50 -28.45
N ASN A 53 -11.53 -6.60 -28.36
CA ASN A 53 -10.12 -6.96 -28.05
C ASN A 53 -9.30 -5.81 -27.42
N TRP A 54 -9.96 -4.83 -26.79
CA TRP A 54 -9.26 -3.82 -25.96
C TRP A 54 -9.17 -4.23 -24.47
N LEU A 55 -9.36 -5.52 -24.19
CA LEU A 55 -9.36 -6.09 -22.83
C LEU A 55 -8.47 -7.34 -22.69
N GLN A 56 -7.52 -7.56 -23.60
CA GLN A 56 -6.50 -8.59 -23.39
C GLN A 56 -5.11 -8.09 -23.76
N HIS A 57 -4.34 -7.72 -22.74
CA HIS A 57 -2.89 -7.90 -22.52
C HIS A 57 -2.56 -7.11 -21.23
N ARG A 58 -2.27 -7.71 -20.07
CA ARG A 58 -1.32 -8.81 -19.84
C ARG A 58 -1.89 -9.88 -18.90
N GLY A 59 -1.89 -11.13 -19.38
CA GLY A 59 -1.58 -12.26 -18.52
C GLY A 59 -0.05 -12.34 -18.32
N THR A 60 0.38 -13.03 -17.26
CA THR A 60 1.72 -13.07 -16.64
C THR A 60 2.07 -11.80 -15.86
N MET A 61 2.22 -11.95 -14.53
CA MET A 61 2.77 -10.91 -13.64
C MET A 61 4.05 -10.36 -14.25
N ASN A 62 4.18 -9.05 -14.30
CA ASN A 62 5.40 -8.44 -14.80
C ASN A 62 6.51 -8.65 -13.77
N GLU A 63 7.67 -9.13 -14.19
CA GLU A 63 8.82 -9.37 -13.28
C GLU A 63 9.22 -8.12 -12.46
N THR A 64 8.86 -6.91 -12.95
CA THR A 64 9.14 -5.62 -12.31
C THR A 64 8.07 -5.14 -11.33
N GLU A 65 7.01 -5.90 -11.09
CA GLU A 65 5.89 -5.50 -10.24
C GLU A 65 6.27 -5.59 -8.76
N GLU A 66 6.12 -4.48 -8.02
CA GLU A 66 6.35 -4.43 -6.58
C GLU A 66 5.08 -4.79 -5.82
N ILE A 67 5.17 -5.73 -4.88
CA ILE A 67 4.04 -6.18 -4.06
C ILE A 67 4.37 -6.15 -2.57
N PHE A 68 3.34 -6.26 -1.73
CA PHE A 68 3.49 -6.57 -0.31
C PHE A 68 3.37 -8.07 -0.05
N CYS A 69 4.50 -8.70 0.22
CA CYS A 69 4.59 -10.09 0.66
C CYS A 69 4.49 -10.17 2.19
N ARG A 70 3.61 -11.03 2.72
CA ARG A 70 3.55 -11.29 4.17
C ARG A 70 4.36 -12.54 4.49
N VAL A 71 5.40 -12.37 5.31
CA VAL A 71 6.19 -13.49 5.82
C VAL A 71 5.90 -13.67 7.30
N TYR A 72 5.17 -14.73 7.62
CA TYR A 72 4.71 -15.03 8.96
C TYR A 72 5.85 -15.52 9.86
N ILE A 73 6.00 -14.90 11.03
CA ILE A 73 6.91 -15.33 12.09
C ILE A 73 6.18 -16.34 12.98
N THR A 74 4.95 -15.99 13.38
CA THR A 74 4.01 -16.87 14.10
C THR A 74 2.69 -16.92 13.35
N GLU A 75 1.69 -17.64 13.86
CA GLU A 75 0.36 -17.73 13.23
C GLU A 75 -0.31 -16.35 13.05
N HIS A 76 0.00 -15.40 13.91
CA HIS A 76 -0.70 -14.12 14.02
C HIS A 76 0.20 -12.91 13.78
N SER A 77 1.47 -13.15 13.45
CA SER A 77 2.53 -12.16 13.43
C SER A 77 3.37 -12.33 12.17
N TYR A 78 3.58 -11.26 11.41
CA TYR A 78 4.32 -11.30 10.15
C TYR A 78 5.14 -10.03 9.92
N VAL A 79 6.19 -10.16 9.11
CA VAL A 79 6.84 -8.99 8.48
C VAL A 79 6.20 -8.78 7.12
N SER A 80 5.66 -7.59 6.89
CA SER A 80 5.27 -7.16 5.54
C SER A 80 6.53 -6.75 4.79
N VAL A 81 6.82 -7.38 3.66
CA VAL A 81 7.99 -7.12 2.83
C VAL A 81 7.51 -6.54 1.52
N LYS A 82 7.85 -5.27 1.25
CA LYS A 82 7.72 -4.70 -0.09
C LYS A 82 8.87 -5.21 -0.96
N ALA A 83 8.56 -5.97 -2.00
CA ALA A 83 9.54 -6.61 -2.86
C ALA A 83 9.00 -6.81 -4.28
N GLN A 84 9.91 -6.94 -5.26
CA GLN A 84 9.53 -7.32 -6.62
C GLN A 84 9.16 -8.80 -6.68
N VAL A 85 8.27 -9.20 -7.58
CA VAL A 85 7.90 -10.61 -7.78
C VAL A 85 9.12 -11.50 -8.08
N SER A 86 10.15 -10.94 -8.73
CA SER A 86 11.42 -11.60 -9.01
C SER A 86 12.39 -11.71 -7.83
N THR A 87 12.02 -11.21 -6.63
CA THR A 87 12.90 -11.23 -5.45
C THR A 87 13.13 -12.67 -4.98
N SER A 88 14.39 -12.99 -4.69
CA SER A 88 14.79 -14.34 -4.27
C SER A 88 14.36 -14.66 -2.84
N ALA A 89 14.21 -15.96 -2.53
CA ALA A 89 13.92 -16.43 -1.18
C ALA A 89 14.99 -15.98 -0.17
N GLN A 90 16.26 -15.96 -0.58
CA GLN A 90 17.37 -15.50 0.26
C GLN A 90 17.25 -14.01 0.62
N GLU A 91 16.94 -13.15 -0.34
CA GLU A 91 16.77 -11.71 -0.08
C GLU A 91 15.58 -11.45 0.87
N ILE A 92 14.47 -12.17 0.68
CA ILE A 92 13.32 -12.08 1.60
C ILE A 92 13.72 -12.56 3.00
N LEU A 93 14.42 -13.70 3.11
CA LEU A 93 14.86 -14.24 4.40
C LEU A 93 15.76 -13.25 5.13
N LYS A 94 16.72 -12.65 4.42
CA LYS A 94 17.61 -11.61 4.97
C LYS A 94 16.84 -10.41 5.51
N ILE A 95 15.87 -9.88 4.75
CA ILE A 95 15.02 -8.77 5.19
C ILE A 95 14.29 -9.12 6.49
N VAL A 96 13.71 -10.32 6.55
CA VAL A 96 12.96 -10.75 7.73
C VAL A 96 13.89 -10.96 8.92
N ALA A 97 15.03 -11.63 8.73
CA ALA A 97 16.06 -11.87 9.73
C ALA A 97 16.55 -10.55 10.37
N GLU A 98 16.87 -9.55 9.55
CA GLU A 98 17.27 -8.21 9.99
C GLU A 98 16.15 -7.52 10.80
N LYS A 99 14.88 -7.69 10.38
CA LYS A 99 13.73 -7.08 11.05
C LYS A 99 13.46 -7.71 12.42
N ILE A 100 13.55 -9.03 12.52
CA ILE A 100 13.32 -9.75 13.79
C ILE A 100 14.57 -9.84 14.67
N GLN A 101 15.73 -9.39 14.17
CA GLN A 101 17.03 -9.40 14.86
C GLN A 101 17.50 -10.81 15.21
N TYR A 102 17.39 -11.72 14.25
CA TYR A 102 17.75 -13.12 14.40
C TYR A 102 18.79 -13.51 13.34
N PRO A 103 19.77 -14.38 13.63
CA PRO A 103 20.79 -14.78 12.66
C PRO A 103 20.15 -15.42 11.42
N GLU A 104 20.54 -14.97 10.22
CA GLU A 104 20.00 -15.49 8.96
C GLU A 104 20.31 -16.99 8.79
N GLU A 105 21.48 -17.45 9.24
CA GLU A 105 21.92 -18.84 9.07
C GLU A 105 21.07 -19.84 9.86
N GLU A 106 20.41 -19.37 10.92
CA GLU A 106 19.52 -20.17 11.77
C GLU A 106 18.06 -20.14 11.29
N LEU A 107 17.78 -19.56 10.12
CA LEU A 107 16.42 -19.43 9.60
C LEU A 107 16.22 -20.14 8.27
N ALA A 108 14.97 -20.52 8.01
CA ALA A 108 14.51 -21.07 6.74
C ALA A 108 13.22 -20.36 6.32
N LEU A 109 13.07 -20.12 5.02
CA LEU A 109 11.81 -19.68 4.45
C LEU A 109 11.00 -20.90 4.00
N VAL A 110 9.79 -21.06 4.52
CA VAL A 110 8.95 -22.24 4.31
C VAL A 110 7.59 -21.80 3.78
N THR A 111 7.11 -22.40 2.69
CA THR A 111 5.72 -22.24 2.28
C THR A 111 4.87 -23.32 2.94
N VAL A 112 3.70 -22.91 3.43
CA VAL A 112 2.72 -23.80 4.05
C VAL A 112 1.43 -23.72 3.23
N ALA A 113 1.07 -24.82 2.59
CA ALA A 113 -0.15 -24.93 1.80
C ALA A 113 -1.39 -25.02 2.71
N PHE A 114 -2.58 -24.83 2.13
CA PHE A 114 -3.85 -24.99 2.87
C PHE A 114 -4.04 -26.40 3.44
N SER A 115 -3.43 -27.42 2.81
CA SER A 115 -3.39 -28.81 3.31
C SER A 115 -2.53 -28.99 4.57
N GLY A 116 -1.75 -27.98 4.96
CA GLY A 116 -0.75 -28.05 6.02
C GLY A 116 0.60 -28.61 5.57
N GLU A 117 0.73 -28.97 4.29
CA GLU A 117 2.00 -29.41 3.70
C GLU A 117 3.02 -28.27 3.72
N LYS A 118 4.26 -28.59 4.08
CA LYS A 118 5.35 -27.62 4.27
C LYS A 118 6.44 -27.89 3.25
N HIS A 119 6.91 -26.83 2.60
CA HIS A 119 8.01 -26.88 1.64
C HIS A 119 9.04 -25.81 1.96
N GLU A 120 10.27 -26.21 2.26
CA GLU A 120 11.39 -25.28 2.41
C GLU A 120 11.78 -24.73 1.03
N LEU A 121 11.88 -23.41 0.92
CA LEU A 121 12.31 -22.72 -0.28
C LEU A 121 13.83 -22.70 -0.38
N GLN A 122 14.35 -23.00 -1.57
CA GLN A 122 15.77 -22.89 -1.86
C GLN A 122 16.17 -21.42 -2.02
N PRO A 123 17.43 -21.03 -1.73
CA PRO A 123 17.86 -19.62 -1.75
C PRO A 123 17.53 -18.84 -3.04
N ASN A 124 17.66 -19.50 -4.19
CA ASN A 124 17.43 -18.91 -5.52
C ASN A 124 15.96 -18.99 -5.99
N ASP A 125 15.07 -19.57 -5.18
CA ASP A 125 13.66 -19.66 -5.55
C ASP A 125 13.00 -18.29 -5.58
N LEU A 126 12.13 -18.07 -6.58
CA LEU A 126 11.23 -16.92 -6.62
C LEU A 126 10.10 -17.13 -5.62
N ALA A 127 10.39 -16.83 -4.35
CA ALA A 127 9.52 -17.15 -3.21
C ALA A 127 8.10 -16.61 -3.36
N ILE A 128 7.98 -15.37 -3.86
CA ILE A 128 6.70 -14.72 -4.11
C ILE A 128 5.90 -15.49 -5.16
N SER A 129 6.47 -15.71 -6.35
CA SER A 129 5.81 -16.44 -7.44
C SER A 129 5.35 -17.82 -7.00
N LYS A 130 6.22 -18.59 -6.34
CA LYS A 130 5.89 -19.92 -5.83
C LYS A 130 4.75 -19.90 -4.83
N SER A 131 4.73 -18.92 -3.91
CA SER A 131 3.67 -18.79 -2.90
C SER A 131 2.31 -18.46 -3.53
N PHE A 132 2.28 -17.67 -4.60
CA PHE A 132 1.05 -17.35 -5.32
C PHE A 132 0.50 -18.54 -6.10
N GLU A 133 1.37 -19.24 -6.85
CA GLU A 133 0.98 -20.42 -7.64
C GLU A 133 0.33 -21.50 -6.77
N SER A 134 0.86 -21.74 -5.58
CA SER A 134 0.35 -22.75 -4.65
C SER A 134 -0.66 -22.22 -3.64
N SER A 135 -1.09 -20.95 -3.75
CA SER A 135 -1.97 -20.27 -2.77
C SER A 135 -1.56 -20.53 -1.32
N SER A 136 -0.24 -20.56 -1.08
CA SER A 136 0.37 -20.93 0.20
C SER A 136 0.77 -19.69 0.98
N ARG A 137 1.00 -19.85 2.29
CA ARG A 137 1.54 -18.79 3.15
C ARG A 137 3.04 -19.00 3.35
N MET A 138 3.81 -17.93 3.32
CA MET A 138 5.23 -17.97 3.66
C MET A 138 5.43 -17.78 5.16
N PHE A 139 6.24 -18.63 5.75
CA PHE A 139 6.64 -18.59 7.15
C PHE A 139 8.16 -18.60 7.27
N VAL A 140 8.66 -17.99 8.33
CA VAL A 140 10.03 -18.21 8.79
C VAL A 140 10.03 -19.30 9.86
N TYR A 141 10.88 -20.30 9.67
CA TYR A 141 11.16 -21.36 10.65
C TYR A 141 12.59 -21.23 11.15
N ARG A 142 12.83 -21.69 12.38
CA ARG A 142 14.18 -21.83 12.94
C ARG A 142 14.78 -23.17 12.53
N LYS A 143 16.06 -23.17 12.20
CA LYS A 143 16.90 -24.34 12.02
C LYS A 143 17.57 -24.64 13.35
N ASP A 144 17.33 -25.84 13.90
CA ASP A 144 18.12 -26.32 15.03
C ASP A 144 19.47 -26.90 14.56
N LEU A 145 20.33 -27.29 15.51
CA LEU A 145 21.65 -27.88 15.21
C LEU A 145 21.57 -29.21 14.42
N THR A 146 20.38 -29.78 14.27
CA THR A 146 20.11 -30.99 13.48
C THR A 146 19.37 -30.69 12.17
N ASP A 147 19.33 -29.42 11.75
CA ASP A 147 18.59 -28.90 10.59
C ASP A 147 17.08 -29.17 10.63
N SER A 148 16.53 -29.45 11.82
CA SER A 148 15.10 -29.61 11.99
C SER A 148 14.42 -28.24 12.10
N LEU A 149 13.29 -28.11 11.38
CA LEU A 149 12.55 -26.87 11.24
C LEU A 149 11.48 -26.74 12.33
N SER A 150 11.62 -25.72 13.19
CA SER A 150 10.64 -25.41 14.24
C SER A 150 10.02 -24.02 14.04
N PRO A 151 8.69 -23.86 14.23
CA PRO A 151 8.07 -22.54 14.19
C PRO A 151 8.49 -21.71 15.43
N PHE A 152 8.38 -20.39 15.33
CA PHE A 152 8.50 -19.52 16.49
C PHE A 152 7.29 -19.71 17.42
N ALA A 153 7.54 -19.74 18.73
CA ALA A 153 6.47 -19.76 19.72
C ALA A 153 5.92 -18.33 19.94
N GLU A 154 4.60 -18.20 20.11
CA GLU A 154 3.96 -16.89 20.32
C GLU A 154 4.51 -16.12 21.53
N ASN A 155 4.92 -16.84 22.58
CA ASN A 155 5.42 -16.24 23.82
C ASN A 155 6.87 -15.74 23.72
N GLU A 156 7.62 -16.15 22.70
CA GLU A 156 9.01 -15.72 22.48
C GLU A 156 9.08 -14.29 21.90
N GLU A 157 8.01 -13.80 21.25
CA GLU A 157 7.96 -12.43 20.72
C GLU A 157 7.99 -11.35 21.80
N LEU A 158 7.60 -11.70 23.04
CA LEU A 158 7.59 -10.81 24.21
C LEU A 158 8.97 -10.68 24.87
N GLN A 159 9.92 -11.57 24.58
CA GLN A 159 11.23 -11.58 25.23
C GLN A 159 12.20 -10.61 24.53
N GLN A 160 12.46 -9.49 25.22
CA GLN A 160 13.56 -8.53 24.99
C GLN A 160 13.83 -8.09 23.53
N ARG A 161 12.78 -7.82 22.74
CA ARG A 161 12.99 -7.07 21.49
C ARG A 161 13.41 -5.63 21.79
N SER A 162 14.50 -5.19 21.16
CA SER A 162 14.94 -3.79 21.21
C SER A 162 13.90 -2.90 20.52
N VAL A 163 13.42 -1.88 21.22
CA VAL A 163 12.44 -0.90 20.72
C VAL A 163 13.16 0.10 19.80
N ARG A 164 13.60 -0.36 18.62
CA ARG A 164 14.44 0.40 17.67
C ARG A 164 13.84 1.75 17.29
N ILE A 165 12.51 1.80 17.13
CA ILE A 165 11.76 3.02 16.79
C ILE A 165 12.03 4.21 17.75
N LEU A 166 12.36 3.94 19.02
CA LEU A 166 12.66 5.01 19.97
C LEU A 166 13.99 5.73 19.65
N GLY A 167 14.95 5.04 19.03
CA GLY A 167 16.24 5.60 18.62
C GLY A 167 16.20 6.37 17.30
N ILE A 168 15.20 6.11 16.46
CA ILE A 168 15.03 6.78 15.15
C ILE A 168 14.53 8.21 15.36
N ASN A 169 14.93 9.19 14.56
CA ASN A 169 14.35 10.54 14.61
C ASN A 169 12.85 10.53 14.21
N THR A 170 12.00 11.25 14.94
CA THR A 170 10.55 11.25 14.66
C THR A 170 10.18 11.89 13.32
N TRP A 171 10.86 12.99 12.95
CA TRP A 171 10.62 13.69 11.69
C TRP A 171 11.02 12.80 10.52
N ASP A 172 12.21 12.20 10.58
CA ASP A 172 12.71 11.35 9.50
C ASP A 172 11.79 10.14 9.30
N LEU A 173 11.33 9.50 10.38
CA LEU A 173 10.37 8.40 10.31
C LEU A 173 9.03 8.81 9.68
N ALA A 174 8.50 9.99 10.02
CA ALA A 174 7.28 10.51 9.40
C ALA A 174 7.50 10.87 7.92
N LEU A 175 8.67 11.42 7.59
CA LEU A 175 9.05 11.74 6.21
C LEU A 175 9.15 10.47 5.36
N GLU A 176 9.79 9.42 5.85
CA GLU A 176 9.89 8.15 5.11
C GLU A 176 8.53 7.45 4.96
N LEU A 177 7.67 7.50 5.99
CA LEU A 177 6.26 7.07 5.85
C LEU A 177 5.54 7.84 4.75
N THR A 178 5.73 9.16 4.70
CA THR A 178 5.12 10.03 3.68
C THR A 178 5.70 9.77 2.29
N ASN A 179 7.00 9.55 2.15
CA ASN A 179 7.64 9.23 0.87
C ASN A 179 7.12 7.89 0.32
N PHE A 180 7.00 6.88 1.19
CA PHE A 180 6.46 5.60 0.81
C PHE A 180 4.97 5.73 0.41
N ASP A 181 4.15 6.38 1.23
CA ASP A 181 2.74 6.59 0.89
C ASP A 181 2.57 7.38 -0.42
N TRP A 182 3.44 8.35 -0.72
CA TRP A 182 3.46 9.05 -2.01
C TRP A 182 3.81 8.13 -3.18
N SER A 183 4.79 7.23 -3.03
CA SER A 183 5.15 6.25 -4.05
C SER A 183 3.93 5.39 -4.41
N LEU A 184 3.23 4.86 -3.42
CA LEU A 184 2.00 4.08 -3.64
C LEU A 184 0.89 4.94 -4.21
N PHE A 185 0.68 6.14 -3.66
CA PHE A 185 -0.39 7.03 -4.09
C PHE A 185 -0.22 7.52 -5.52
N ASN A 186 1.01 7.76 -5.97
CA ASN A 186 1.31 8.16 -7.34
C ASN A 186 1.18 7.01 -8.34
N ALA A 187 1.37 5.76 -7.92
CA ALA A 187 1.20 4.58 -8.77
C ALA A 187 -0.28 4.32 -9.13
N ILE A 188 -1.23 4.76 -8.28
CA ILE A 188 -2.66 4.55 -8.50
C ILE A 188 -3.14 5.28 -9.76
N HIS A 189 -3.60 4.52 -10.74
CA HIS A 189 -4.35 5.05 -11.87
C HIS A 189 -5.78 5.43 -11.46
N GLU A 190 -6.31 6.50 -12.02
CA GLU A 190 -7.65 6.99 -11.65
C GLU A 190 -8.78 6.01 -11.94
N GLN A 191 -8.60 5.15 -12.96
CA GLN A 191 -9.56 4.10 -13.28
C GLN A 191 -9.62 3.02 -12.21
N GLU A 192 -8.56 2.81 -11.41
CA GLU A 192 -8.58 1.82 -10.34
C GLU A 192 -9.68 2.12 -9.32
N LEU A 193 -9.98 3.40 -9.04
CA LEU A 193 -11.10 3.77 -8.18
C LEU A 193 -12.45 3.36 -8.79
N ILE A 194 -12.58 3.51 -10.11
CA ILE A 194 -13.80 3.13 -10.83
C ILE A 194 -13.96 1.61 -10.80
N TYR A 195 -12.91 0.85 -11.16
CA TYR A 195 -12.93 -0.60 -11.12
C TYR A 195 -13.22 -1.13 -9.73
N PHE A 196 -12.58 -0.56 -8.69
CA PHE A 196 -12.79 -0.96 -7.31
C PHE A 196 -14.26 -0.79 -6.89
N THR A 197 -14.91 0.30 -7.29
CA THR A 197 -16.32 0.54 -6.90
C THR A 197 -17.34 -0.24 -7.73
N PHE A 198 -17.12 -0.40 -9.03
CA PHE A 198 -18.12 -1.01 -9.92
C PHE A 198 -18.00 -2.53 -10.05
N SER A 199 -16.84 -3.10 -9.75
CA SER A 199 -16.63 -4.55 -9.84
C SER A 199 -17.20 -5.25 -8.61
N ARG A 200 -18.32 -5.98 -8.79
CA ARG A 200 -18.90 -6.87 -7.77
C ARG A 200 -18.02 -8.08 -7.45
N GLN A 201 -17.04 -8.40 -8.30
CA GLN A 201 -16.08 -9.49 -8.15
C GLN A 201 -14.72 -8.97 -8.62
N GLY A 202 -13.74 -8.96 -7.72
CA GLY A 202 -12.45 -8.33 -7.92
C GLY A 202 -11.64 -8.92 -9.08
N SER A 203 -11.62 -8.20 -10.21
CA SER A 203 -10.45 -8.26 -11.08
C SER A 203 -9.32 -7.53 -10.34
N ALA A 204 -8.64 -8.25 -9.44
CA ALA A 204 -7.53 -7.71 -8.65
C ALA A 204 -6.49 -7.02 -9.54
N GLU A 205 -6.31 -7.54 -10.77
CA GLU A 205 -5.44 -7.02 -11.83
C GLU A 205 -5.68 -5.53 -12.18
N ASN A 206 -6.89 -5.00 -11.96
CA ASN A 206 -7.23 -3.63 -12.32
C ASN A 206 -7.23 -2.65 -11.13
N THR A 207 -6.89 -3.11 -9.91
CA THR A 207 -6.94 -2.30 -8.69
C THR A 207 -5.75 -2.52 -7.76
N GLU A 208 -4.62 -3.01 -8.28
CA GLU A 208 -3.45 -3.44 -7.51
C GLU A 208 -2.85 -2.29 -6.69
N ASN A 209 -2.51 -1.16 -7.32
CA ASN A 209 -1.87 -0.04 -6.63
C ASN A 209 -2.79 0.55 -5.55
N LEU A 210 -4.10 0.65 -5.83
CA LEU A 210 -5.09 1.08 -4.86
C LEU A 210 -5.12 0.12 -3.68
N SER A 211 -5.13 -1.18 -3.96
CA SER A 211 -5.12 -2.23 -2.93
C SER A 211 -3.85 -2.18 -2.07
N LEU A 212 -2.68 -1.92 -2.67
CA LEU A 212 -1.43 -1.73 -1.94
C LEU A 212 -1.49 -0.54 -0.98
N LEU A 213 -2.04 0.61 -1.39
CA LEU A 213 -2.17 1.77 -0.50
C LEU A 213 -3.16 1.52 0.64
N LEU A 214 -4.26 0.80 0.38
CA LEU A 214 -5.22 0.40 1.42
C LEU A 214 -4.61 -0.61 2.39
N GLN A 215 -3.89 -1.60 1.88
CA GLN A 215 -3.13 -2.55 2.71
C GLN A 215 -2.12 -1.81 3.57
N ARG A 216 -1.38 -0.85 2.99
CA ARG A 216 -0.41 -0.04 3.72
C ARG A 216 -1.05 0.75 4.86
N CYS A 217 -2.23 1.32 4.65
CA CYS A 217 -2.98 2.01 5.70
C CYS A 217 -3.28 1.06 6.88
N ASN A 218 -3.72 -0.17 6.60
CA ASN A 218 -3.99 -1.17 7.62
C ASN A 218 -2.71 -1.64 8.33
N GLU A 219 -1.62 -1.84 7.59
CA GLU A 219 -0.32 -2.22 8.16
C GLU A 219 0.20 -1.16 9.12
N VAL A 220 0.14 0.13 8.76
CA VAL A 220 0.56 1.23 9.64
C VAL A 220 -0.30 1.28 10.90
N GLN A 221 -1.61 1.07 10.79
CA GLN A 221 -2.51 0.99 11.95
C GLN A 221 -2.11 -0.14 12.90
N LEU A 222 -1.95 -1.35 12.37
CA LEU A 222 -1.62 -2.53 13.17
C LEU A 222 -0.18 -2.50 13.69
N TRP A 223 0.76 -1.90 12.96
CA TRP A 223 2.14 -1.67 13.39
C TRP A 223 2.20 -0.84 14.67
N VAL A 224 1.38 0.22 14.77
CA VAL A 224 1.29 1.04 15.99
C VAL A 224 0.86 0.19 17.18
N ALA A 225 -0.19 -0.62 17.03
CA ALA A 225 -0.66 -1.51 18.08
C ALA A 225 0.41 -2.56 18.44
N THR A 226 1.04 -3.16 17.42
CA THR A 226 2.07 -4.20 17.56
C THR A 226 3.27 -3.70 18.34
N GLU A 227 3.87 -2.56 17.96
CA GLU A 227 5.03 -2.00 18.67
C GLU A 227 4.71 -1.65 20.13
N ILE A 228 3.52 -1.12 20.41
CA ILE A 228 3.10 -0.79 21.78
C ILE A 228 2.92 -2.05 22.62
N LEU A 229 2.28 -3.09 22.06
CA LEU A 229 1.90 -4.31 22.77
C LEU A 229 3.03 -5.33 22.87
N LEU A 230 4.05 -5.27 22.02
CA LEU A 230 5.28 -6.02 22.22
C LEU A 230 6.23 -5.34 23.23
N CYS A 231 5.97 -4.08 23.60
CA CYS A 231 6.77 -3.36 24.59
C CYS A 231 6.31 -3.61 26.04
N SER A 232 6.86 -4.65 26.67
CA SER A 232 6.58 -5.01 28.07
C SER A 232 6.93 -3.91 29.09
N GLN A 233 8.03 -3.18 28.87
CA GLN A 233 8.53 -2.16 29.80
C GLN A 233 7.66 -0.88 29.77
N LEU A 234 6.93 -0.61 30.86
CA LEU A 234 6.02 0.54 30.98
C LEU A 234 6.66 1.88 30.59
N CYS A 235 7.87 2.16 31.08
CA CYS A 235 8.56 3.43 30.76
C CYS A 235 8.84 3.59 29.25
N LYS A 236 9.26 2.51 28.56
CA LYS A 236 9.47 2.54 27.11
C LYS A 236 8.15 2.60 26.35
N ARG A 237 7.11 1.92 26.84
CA ARG A 237 5.76 1.95 26.24
C ARG A 237 5.14 3.36 26.29
N VAL A 238 5.31 4.07 27.40
CA VAL A 238 4.97 5.51 27.52
C VAL A 238 5.73 6.36 26.49
N GLN A 239 7.01 6.06 26.25
CA GLN A 239 7.79 6.75 25.22
C GLN A 239 7.30 6.42 23.80
N LEU A 240 6.88 5.18 23.54
CA LEU A 240 6.30 4.75 22.26
C LEU A 240 5.00 5.48 21.95
N VAL A 241 4.05 5.53 22.89
CA VAL A 241 2.79 6.27 22.70
C VAL A 241 3.08 7.74 22.38
N LYS A 242 3.99 8.39 23.13
CA LYS A 242 4.44 9.76 22.83
C LYS A 242 5.09 9.87 21.44
N LYS A 243 5.86 8.85 21.03
CA LYS A 243 6.53 8.80 19.73
C LYS A 243 5.49 8.78 18.61
N PHE A 244 4.51 7.88 18.67
CA PHE A 244 3.43 7.77 17.69
C PHE A 244 2.55 9.01 17.60
N ILE A 245 2.21 9.64 18.74
CA ILE A 245 1.48 10.92 18.74
C ILE A 245 2.27 11.99 17.95
N LYS A 246 3.59 12.06 18.13
CA LYS A 246 4.43 13.00 17.37
C LYS A 246 4.54 12.62 15.89
N ILE A 247 4.66 11.33 15.56
CA ILE A 247 4.70 10.87 14.16
C ILE A 247 3.40 11.28 13.46
N ALA A 248 2.24 11.02 14.07
CA ALA A 248 0.94 11.43 13.54
C ALA A 248 0.86 12.95 13.31
N ALA A 249 1.34 13.76 14.27
CA ALA A 249 1.40 15.21 14.11
C ALA A 249 2.30 15.63 12.92
N HIS A 250 3.44 14.98 12.72
CA HIS A 250 4.32 15.24 11.58
C HIS A 250 3.71 14.79 10.24
N CYS A 251 3.08 13.61 10.16
CA CYS A 251 2.37 13.17 8.95
C CYS A 251 1.27 14.18 8.57
N LYS A 252 0.49 14.66 9.55
CA LYS A 252 -0.52 15.72 9.33
C LYS A 252 0.12 17.01 8.83
N ALA A 253 1.23 17.45 9.42
CA ALA A 253 1.96 18.65 8.99
C ALA A 253 2.51 18.54 7.56
N GLN A 254 2.96 17.33 7.19
CA GLN A 254 3.40 16.96 5.84
C GLN A 254 2.23 16.72 4.87
N ARG A 255 0.97 16.91 5.31
CA ARG A 255 -0.25 16.70 4.52
C ARG A 255 -0.45 15.25 4.05
N ASN A 256 0.19 14.30 4.73
CA ASN A 256 -0.11 12.88 4.60
C ASN A 256 -1.21 12.51 5.60
N LEU A 257 -2.47 12.64 5.17
CA LEU A 257 -3.61 12.29 6.02
C LEU A 257 -3.85 10.78 6.08
N ASN A 258 -3.30 9.99 5.15
CA ASN A 258 -3.43 8.54 5.16
C ASN A 258 -2.71 7.91 6.38
N SER A 259 -1.40 8.10 6.49
CA SER A 259 -0.64 7.63 7.66
C SER A 259 -1.05 8.32 8.96
N PHE A 260 -1.43 9.60 8.92
CA PHE A 260 -1.96 10.30 10.09
C PHE A 260 -3.20 9.59 10.67
N PHE A 261 -4.20 9.27 9.83
CA PHE A 261 -5.38 8.52 10.27
C PHE A 261 -5.01 7.13 10.76
N ALA A 262 -4.19 6.40 10.01
CA ALA A 262 -3.76 5.05 10.39
C ALA A 262 -3.13 5.01 11.79
N ILE A 263 -2.25 5.97 12.11
CA ILE A 263 -1.59 6.03 13.43
C ILE A 263 -2.59 6.37 14.54
N VAL A 264 -3.48 7.33 14.32
CA VAL A 264 -4.52 7.69 15.31
C VAL A 264 -5.46 6.51 15.56
N MET A 265 -5.88 5.80 14.51
CA MET A 265 -6.69 4.58 14.61
C MET A 265 -5.96 3.47 15.36
N GLY A 266 -4.65 3.31 15.14
CA GLY A 266 -3.82 2.35 15.87
C GLY A 266 -3.77 2.65 17.36
N LEU A 267 -3.58 3.92 17.74
CA LEU A 267 -3.62 4.38 19.13
C LEU A 267 -4.99 4.21 19.78
N ASN A 268 -6.07 4.31 19.00
CA ASN A 268 -7.45 4.16 19.44
C ASN A 268 -7.99 2.73 19.40
N THR A 269 -7.20 1.76 18.93
CA THR A 269 -7.60 0.36 18.95
C THR A 269 -7.84 -0.10 20.39
N ALA A 270 -8.88 -0.92 20.62
CA ALA A 270 -9.30 -1.32 21.96
C ALA A 270 -8.19 -1.99 22.79
N SER A 271 -7.25 -2.69 22.14
CA SER A 271 -6.08 -3.29 22.80
C SER A 271 -5.06 -2.25 23.30
N VAL A 272 -4.99 -1.07 22.69
CA VAL A 272 -4.08 0.03 23.07
C VAL A 272 -4.76 1.04 23.99
N SER A 273 -5.96 1.49 23.66
CA SER A 273 -6.69 2.52 24.42
C SER A 273 -7.01 2.08 25.85
N ARG A 274 -7.08 0.77 26.09
CA ARG A 274 -7.36 0.19 27.39
C ARG A 274 -6.19 0.21 28.38
N LEU A 275 -4.96 0.50 27.94
CA LEU A 275 -3.73 0.47 28.76
C LEU A 275 -3.68 1.65 29.75
N SER A 276 -4.54 1.64 30.76
CA SER A 276 -4.76 2.77 31.68
C SER A 276 -3.46 3.22 32.37
N GLN A 277 -2.62 2.30 32.83
CA GLN A 277 -1.37 2.65 33.51
C GLN A 277 -0.39 3.36 32.56
N THR A 278 -0.40 2.98 31.28
CA THR A 278 0.37 3.65 30.23
C THR A 278 -0.18 5.05 29.96
N TRP A 279 -1.48 5.17 29.71
CA TRP A 279 -2.13 6.44 29.36
C TRP A 279 -2.08 7.44 30.51
N GLU A 280 -2.20 7.00 31.77
CA GLU A 280 -2.05 7.85 32.96
C GLU A 280 -0.70 8.56 32.99
N LYS A 281 0.39 7.84 32.68
CA LYS A 281 1.77 8.35 32.67
C LYS A 281 2.14 9.20 31.46
N ILE A 282 1.24 9.35 30.47
CA ILE A 282 1.48 10.27 29.35
C ILE A 282 1.42 11.72 29.86
N PRO A 283 2.45 12.56 29.60
CA PRO A 283 2.43 13.96 30.02
C PRO A 283 1.26 14.73 29.39
N GLY A 284 0.64 15.64 30.15
CA GLY A 284 -0.57 16.36 29.73
C GLY A 284 -0.47 17.06 28.37
N LYS A 285 0.72 17.59 28.01
CA LYS A 285 0.96 18.19 26.69
C LYS A 285 0.73 17.22 25.52
N PHE A 286 1.07 15.94 25.69
CA PHE A 286 0.88 14.91 24.66
C PHE A 286 -0.55 14.38 24.66
N LYS A 287 -1.22 14.31 25.82
CA LYS A 287 -2.67 14.02 25.88
C LYS A 287 -3.46 15.07 25.11
N LYS A 288 -3.18 16.35 25.35
CA LYS A 288 -3.82 17.46 24.63
C LYS A 288 -3.58 17.38 23.12
N LEU A 289 -2.32 17.17 22.71
CA LEU A 289 -1.99 17.00 21.29
C LEU A 289 -2.74 15.80 20.68
N PHE A 290 -2.83 14.68 21.39
CA PHE A 290 -3.57 13.51 20.91
C PHE A 290 -5.06 13.83 20.74
N THR A 291 -5.71 14.47 21.71
CA THR A 291 -7.12 14.91 21.59
C THR A 291 -7.34 15.86 20.40
N GLU A 292 -6.40 16.79 20.14
CA GLU A 292 -6.46 17.65 18.95
C GLU A 292 -6.35 16.86 17.65
N LEU A 293 -5.52 15.82 17.62
CA LEU A 293 -5.39 14.91 16.47
C LEU A 293 -6.66 14.06 16.30
N GLU A 294 -7.19 13.47 17.38
CA GLU A 294 -8.42 12.66 17.37
C GLU A 294 -9.63 13.45 16.88
N SER A 295 -9.75 14.73 17.26
CA SER A 295 -10.85 15.59 16.81
C SER A 295 -10.95 15.71 15.29
N LEU A 296 -9.83 15.56 14.56
CA LEU A 296 -9.82 15.57 13.11
C LEU A 296 -10.31 14.25 12.49
N THR A 297 -10.29 13.16 13.27
CA THR A 297 -10.72 11.82 12.85
C THR A 297 -12.17 11.49 13.22
N ASP A 298 -12.84 12.39 13.96
CA ASP A 298 -14.22 12.24 14.42
C ASP A 298 -15.18 11.88 13.26
N PRO A 299 -15.95 10.76 13.35
CA PRO A 299 -16.91 10.36 12.33
C PRO A 299 -18.17 11.22 12.29
N SER A 300 -18.42 12.06 13.30
CA SER A 300 -19.61 12.89 13.42
C SER A 300 -19.86 13.77 12.19
N LEU A 301 -21.15 13.94 11.84
CA LEU A 301 -21.60 14.72 10.68
C LEU A 301 -20.89 14.31 9.37
N ASN A 302 -20.71 13.00 9.17
CA ASN A 302 -19.97 12.41 8.06
C ASN A 302 -18.54 12.95 7.94
N HIS A 303 -17.77 12.87 9.03
CA HIS A 303 -16.39 13.34 9.11
C HIS A 303 -16.21 14.83 8.77
N LYS A 304 -17.10 15.70 9.27
CA LYS A 304 -17.09 17.14 8.97
C LYS A 304 -15.73 17.80 9.26
N ALA A 305 -15.13 17.50 10.41
CA ALA A 305 -13.85 18.09 10.82
C ALA A 305 -12.73 17.78 9.79
N TYR A 306 -12.63 16.51 9.38
CA TYR A 306 -11.72 16.09 8.30
C TYR A 306 -12.02 16.84 7.00
N ARG A 307 -13.27 16.84 6.54
CA ARG A 307 -13.64 17.42 5.24
C ARG A 307 -13.34 18.92 5.19
N ASP A 308 -13.66 19.65 6.25
CA ASP A 308 -13.40 21.09 6.34
C ASP A 308 -11.89 21.39 6.31
N ALA A 309 -11.08 20.62 7.05
CA ALA A 309 -9.64 20.76 7.05
C ALA A 309 -9.02 20.36 5.70
N PHE A 310 -9.46 19.24 5.13
CA PHE A 310 -8.96 18.72 3.86
C PHE A 310 -9.25 19.67 2.70
N LYS A 311 -10.44 20.31 2.67
CA LYS A 311 -10.79 21.32 1.66
C LYS A 311 -9.90 22.56 1.75
N LYS A 312 -9.53 23.01 2.96
CA LYS A 312 -8.65 24.16 3.18
C LYS A 312 -7.17 23.86 2.90
N MET A 313 -6.78 22.58 3.00
CA MET A 313 -5.41 22.14 2.77
C MET A 313 -5.03 22.24 1.29
N LYS A 314 -3.92 22.92 0.99
CA LYS A 314 -3.37 23.03 -0.37
C LYS A 314 -2.73 21.71 -0.82
N SER A 315 -2.77 21.41 -2.11
CA SER A 315 -1.96 20.36 -2.72
C SER A 315 -0.45 20.73 -2.69
N PRO A 316 0.47 19.75 -2.74
CA PRO A 316 0.21 18.31 -2.75
C PRO A 316 -0.22 17.79 -1.37
N LYS A 317 -1.09 16.77 -1.34
CA LYS A 317 -1.61 16.13 -0.11
C LYS A 317 -2.04 14.69 -0.40
N ILE A 318 -1.95 13.81 0.60
CA ILE A 318 -2.49 12.43 0.51
C ILE A 318 -3.79 12.39 1.32
N PRO A 319 -4.95 12.09 0.70
CA PRO A 319 -6.21 11.94 1.43
C PRO A 319 -6.23 10.68 2.30
N PHE A 320 -7.15 10.62 3.25
CA PHE A 320 -7.52 9.35 3.88
C PHE A 320 -8.34 8.52 2.89
N MET A 321 -7.68 7.59 2.20
CA MET A 321 -8.26 6.84 1.07
C MET A 321 -9.51 6.01 1.44
N PRO A 322 -9.59 5.33 2.60
CA PRO A 322 -10.80 4.59 2.99
C PRO A 322 -12.07 5.45 3.01
N LEU A 323 -12.00 6.70 3.47
CA LEU A 323 -13.15 7.61 3.48
C LEU A 323 -13.52 8.08 2.06
N LEU A 324 -12.53 8.31 1.20
CA LEU A 324 -12.79 8.63 -0.20
C LEU A 324 -13.48 7.47 -0.91
N LEU A 325 -13.03 6.23 -0.70
CA LEU A 325 -13.68 5.05 -1.27
C LEU A 325 -15.09 4.84 -0.71
N LYS A 326 -15.30 5.07 0.59
CA LYS A 326 -16.65 5.08 1.18
C LYS A 326 -17.58 6.03 0.43
N ASP A 327 -17.11 7.23 0.06
CA ASP A 327 -17.92 8.20 -0.68
C ASP A 327 -18.29 7.68 -2.08
N VAL A 328 -17.33 7.13 -2.83
CA VAL A 328 -17.60 6.58 -4.17
C VAL A 328 -18.52 5.37 -4.11
N THR A 329 -18.32 4.47 -3.15
CA THR A 329 -19.20 3.32 -2.92
C THR A 329 -20.61 3.76 -2.56
N PHE A 330 -20.77 4.75 -1.67
CA PHE A 330 -22.09 5.26 -1.31
C PHE A 330 -22.82 5.91 -2.50
N ILE A 331 -22.10 6.66 -3.34
CA ILE A 331 -22.66 7.17 -4.60
C ILE A 331 -23.09 6.01 -5.50
N HIS A 332 -22.27 4.97 -5.62
CA HIS A 332 -22.56 3.84 -6.49
C HIS A 332 -23.78 3.04 -6.04
N GLU A 333 -23.89 2.75 -4.75
CA GLU A 333 -24.98 1.96 -4.16
C GLU A 333 -26.27 2.76 -4.04
N GLY A 334 -26.17 4.06 -3.73
CA GLY A 334 -27.33 4.94 -3.55
C GLY A 334 -28.00 5.38 -4.86
N ASN A 335 -27.35 5.21 -6.01
CA ASN A 335 -27.84 5.71 -7.30
C ASN A 335 -27.84 4.62 -8.36
N LYS A 336 -28.97 4.40 -9.04
CA LYS A 336 -29.04 3.42 -10.15
C LYS A 336 -28.17 3.87 -11.32
N THR A 337 -27.42 2.94 -11.91
CA THR A 337 -26.60 3.19 -13.11
C THR A 337 -27.47 3.43 -14.34
N PHE A 338 -28.65 2.80 -14.40
CA PHE A 338 -29.62 2.98 -15.46
C PHE A 338 -30.97 3.45 -14.89
N LEU A 339 -31.57 4.43 -15.55
CA LEU A 339 -32.92 4.93 -15.31
C LEU A 339 -33.68 4.80 -16.62
N ASP A 340 -34.78 4.03 -16.63
CA ASP A 340 -35.59 3.77 -17.84
C ASP A 340 -34.76 3.33 -19.06
N ASN A 341 -33.81 2.42 -18.84
CA ASN A 341 -32.84 1.91 -19.83
C ASN A 341 -31.87 2.96 -20.41
N LEU A 342 -31.84 4.17 -19.85
CA LEU A 342 -30.86 5.21 -20.17
C LEU A 342 -29.76 5.27 -19.11
N VAL A 343 -28.55 5.63 -19.52
CA VAL A 343 -27.42 5.80 -18.59
C VAL A 343 -27.66 7.02 -17.70
N ASN A 344 -27.54 6.84 -16.39
CA ASN A 344 -27.65 7.92 -15.43
C ASN A 344 -26.33 8.73 -15.39
N PHE A 345 -26.25 9.79 -16.19
CA PHE A 345 -25.08 10.66 -16.24
C PHE A 345 -24.86 11.48 -14.96
N GLU A 346 -25.92 11.76 -14.18
CA GLU A 346 -25.78 12.45 -12.89
C GLU A 346 -24.95 11.61 -11.92
N LYS A 347 -25.22 10.31 -11.84
CA LYS A 347 -24.39 9.35 -11.08
C LYS A 347 -22.93 9.39 -11.55
N LEU A 348 -22.70 9.35 -12.85
CA LEU A 348 -21.35 9.35 -13.42
C LEU A 348 -20.59 10.66 -13.10
N HIS A 349 -21.29 11.80 -13.11
CA HIS A 349 -20.72 13.09 -12.73
C HIS A 349 -20.25 13.12 -11.27
N MET A 350 -21.07 12.65 -10.34
CA MET A 350 -20.69 12.60 -8.91
C MET A 350 -19.44 11.74 -8.66
N ILE A 351 -19.34 10.59 -9.35
CA ILE A 351 -18.17 9.72 -9.26
C ILE A 351 -16.95 10.40 -9.88
N ALA A 352 -17.10 11.01 -11.05
CA ALA A 352 -16.04 11.74 -11.73
C ALA A 352 -15.49 12.90 -10.88
N ASP A 353 -16.34 13.61 -10.13
CA ASP A 353 -15.91 14.68 -9.23
C ASP A 353 -15.02 14.17 -8.09
N THR A 354 -15.31 12.97 -7.58
CA THR A 354 -14.46 12.33 -6.56
C THR A 354 -13.10 11.96 -7.13
N VAL A 355 -13.06 11.41 -8.36
CA VAL A 355 -11.81 11.09 -9.07
C VAL A 355 -11.01 12.35 -9.40
N ARG A 356 -11.65 13.43 -9.86
CA ARG A 356 -10.99 14.73 -10.11
C ARG A 356 -10.39 15.32 -8.84
N SER A 357 -11.06 15.17 -7.70
CA SER A 357 -10.53 15.57 -6.39
C SER A 357 -9.23 14.82 -6.07
N LEU A 358 -9.16 13.51 -6.35
CA LEU A 358 -7.95 12.70 -6.21
C LEU A 358 -6.80 13.24 -7.07
N ARG A 359 -7.08 13.54 -8.35
CA ARG A 359 -6.11 14.14 -9.27
C ARG A 359 -5.57 15.46 -8.71
N HIS A 360 -6.47 16.33 -8.24
CA HIS A 360 -6.09 17.61 -7.66
C HIS A 360 -5.15 17.47 -6.45
N CYS A 361 -5.27 16.40 -5.66
CA CYS A 361 -4.40 16.14 -4.51
C CYS A 361 -2.93 15.95 -4.90
N ARG A 362 -2.67 15.46 -6.12
CA ARG A 362 -1.32 15.23 -6.66
C ARG A 362 -0.72 16.46 -7.35
N ASN A 363 -1.51 17.50 -7.62
CA ASN A 363 -1.02 18.71 -8.29
C ASN A 363 0.08 19.41 -7.49
N ASN A 364 0.97 20.10 -8.20
CA ASN A 364 2.05 20.90 -7.62
C ASN A 364 3.00 20.07 -6.72
N GLN A 365 3.24 18.80 -7.07
CA GLN A 365 4.44 18.07 -6.63
C GLN A 365 5.68 18.77 -7.22
N PHE A 366 5.99 19.98 -6.77
CA PHE A 366 7.24 20.64 -7.10
C PHE A 366 8.36 19.94 -6.33
N GLY A 367 9.46 19.67 -7.03
CA GLY A 367 10.65 18.94 -6.58
C GLY A 367 11.31 19.55 -5.35
N ASN A 368 10.70 19.34 -4.19
CA ASN A 368 11.43 19.31 -2.93
C ASN A 368 12.10 17.93 -2.85
N GLU A 369 13.03 17.67 -3.76
CA GLU A 369 14.21 16.89 -3.40
C GLU A 369 14.95 17.74 -2.36
N VAL A 370 14.43 17.77 -1.13
CA VAL A 370 15.30 17.99 0.00
C VAL A 370 16.27 16.81 -0.11
N PRO A 371 17.58 17.04 -0.28
CA PRO A 371 18.52 15.94 -0.34
C PRO A 371 18.33 15.17 0.95
N SER A 372 17.68 14.01 0.84
CA SER A 372 17.54 13.09 1.95
C SER A 372 18.98 12.78 2.32
N LYS A 373 19.39 13.15 3.53
CA LYS A 373 20.48 12.41 4.14
C LYS A 373 19.98 10.97 4.11
N GLU A 374 20.51 10.15 3.21
CA GLU A 374 20.10 8.76 3.09
C GLU A 374 20.38 8.11 4.44
N HIS A 375 19.34 8.01 5.26
CA HIS A 375 19.37 7.20 6.46
C HIS A 375 19.20 5.77 5.97
N HIS A 376 20.32 5.14 5.59
CA HIS A 376 20.37 3.80 4.99
C HIS A 376 19.59 2.76 5.80
N GLU A 377 19.46 2.96 7.12
CA GLU A 377 18.71 2.09 8.04
C GLU A 377 17.21 2.38 8.12
N LEU A 378 16.75 3.58 7.73
CA LEU A 378 15.36 4.01 7.94
C LEU A 378 14.41 3.45 6.90
N LYS A 379 14.85 3.44 5.63
CA LYS A 379 14.06 2.95 4.51
C LYS A 379 13.69 1.47 4.69
N PRO A 380 14.61 0.54 4.97
CA PRO A 380 14.25 -0.85 5.28
C PRO A 380 13.29 -0.97 6.48
N TYR A 381 13.47 -0.16 7.52
CA TYR A 381 12.60 -0.22 8.70
C TYR A 381 11.14 0.12 8.38
N VAL A 382 10.91 1.16 7.56
CA VAL A 382 9.56 1.62 7.17
C VAL A 382 8.96 0.76 6.07
N HIS A 383 9.79 0.25 5.16
CA HIS A 383 9.37 -0.63 4.06
C HIS A 383 9.01 -2.02 4.55
N HIS A 384 9.56 -2.43 5.70
CA HIS A 384 9.38 -3.77 6.22
C HIS A 384 8.79 -3.75 7.64
N LEU A 385 7.48 -3.56 7.77
CA LEU A 385 6.83 -3.44 9.09
C LEU A 385 6.57 -4.82 9.69
N HIS A 386 6.82 -4.95 11.00
CA HIS A 386 6.41 -6.13 11.78
C HIS A 386 5.03 -5.85 12.37
N VAL A 387 4.09 -6.76 12.10
CA VAL A 387 2.67 -6.57 12.36
C VAL A 387 2.07 -7.83 12.96
N ILE A 388 1.22 -7.67 13.97
CA ILE A 388 0.26 -8.66 14.43
C ILE A 388 -1.11 -8.28 13.85
N ASP A 389 -1.70 -9.11 12.99
CA ASP A 389 -3.00 -8.84 12.35
C ASP A 389 -4.20 -9.49 13.05
N ASN A 390 -3.96 -10.39 14.00
CA ASN A 390 -5.03 -10.99 14.79
C ASN A 390 -5.43 -10.07 15.95
N GLN A 391 -6.67 -9.56 15.91
CA GLN A 391 -7.23 -8.69 16.94
C GLN A 391 -7.32 -9.37 18.32
N GLN A 392 -7.63 -10.65 18.36
CA GLN A 392 -7.69 -11.42 19.60
C GLN A 392 -6.29 -11.55 20.22
N ALA A 393 -5.28 -11.86 19.41
CA ALA A 393 -3.88 -11.91 19.88
C ALA A 393 -3.42 -10.55 20.45
N LEU A 394 -3.70 -9.44 19.75
CA LEU A 394 -3.42 -8.10 20.26
C LEU A 394 -4.11 -7.83 21.61
N PHE A 395 -5.35 -8.29 21.76
CA PHE A 395 -6.11 -8.10 22.99
C PHE A 395 -5.56 -8.96 24.15
N GLU A 396 -5.14 -10.19 23.87
CA GLU A 396 -4.49 -11.05 24.86
C GLU A 396 -3.16 -10.47 25.32
N LEU A 397 -2.32 -9.98 24.40
CA LEU A 397 -1.08 -9.28 24.75
C LEU A 397 -1.37 -8.07 25.64
N SER A 398 -2.40 -7.28 25.31
CA SER A 398 -2.84 -6.16 26.13
C SER A 398 -3.20 -6.57 27.57
N HIS A 399 -3.92 -7.68 27.75
CA HIS A 399 -4.28 -8.20 29.07
C HIS A 399 -3.07 -8.76 29.84
N ARG A 400 -2.11 -9.37 29.14
CA ARG A 400 -0.85 -9.83 29.76
C ARG A 400 -0.01 -8.64 30.26
N ILE A 401 0.01 -7.53 29.53
CA ILE A 401 0.77 -6.32 29.88
C ILE A 401 0.12 -5.55 31.03
N GLU A 402 -1.19 -5.30 30.94
CA GLU A 402 -1.97 -4.60 31.96
C GLU A 402 -3.27 -5.39 32.24
N PRO A 403 -3.24 -6.33 33.21
CA PRO A 403 -4.42 -7.10 33.61
C PRO A 403 -5.56 -6.18 34.06
N ARG A 404 -6.80 -6.60 33.82
CA ARG A 404 -7.96 -5.92 34.43
C ARG A 404 -7.92 -6.20 35.94
N VAL A 405 -7.91 -5.14 36.74
CA VAL A 405 -8.07 -5.21 38.19
C VAL A 405 -9.52 -5.55 38.53
#